data_AF-A0A7W1ABZ9-F1
#
_entry.id   AF-A0A7W1ABZ9-F1
#
_cell.length_a   1.000
_cell.length_b   1.000
_cell.length_c   1.000
_cell.angle_alpha   90.00
_cell.angle_beta   90.00
_cell.angle_gamma   90.00
#
_symmetry.space_group_name_H-M   'P 1'
#
loop_
_entity.id
_entity.type
_entity.pdbx_description
1 polymer ?
#
loop_
_entity_poly.entity_id
_entity_poly.type
_entity_poly.pdbx_seq_one_letter_code
_entity_poly.pdbx_strand_id
1 'polypeptide(L)'
;MSVSQEVRDELAAVEPSRQCDRLAQLSGLFHTAGRIHLLGRGEVAVHLDLASAAVARRAFALLRLYGVRSQIRTYRRHAFGRETRFQLHVEGESRALQVLYEAGVVNVRLAPLARPPKRVVARSCCRSAYLRGALMGAGSVSGPARRHLELRAASREGAAFLAAVAAAEGLR
;
A
#
# COMPACT_ATOMS: atom_id res chain seq x y z
N MET A 1 -1.04 -22.97 -0.92
CA MET A 1 -0.77 -21.53 -0.67
C MET A 1 -1.27 -21.21 0.74
N SER A 2 -0.89 -20.10 1.35
CA SER A 2 -1.47 -19.71 2.65
C SER A 2 -2.77 -18.95 2.42
N VAL A 3 -3.71 -19.02 3.37
CA VAL A 3 -4.98 -18.25 3.35
C VAL A 3 -4.71 -16.75 3.15
N SER A 4 -3.66 -16.23 3.79
CA SER A 4 -3.22 -14.84 3.59
C SER A 4 -2.83 -14.53 2.15
N GLN A 5 -2.15 -15.46 1.46
CA GLN A 5 -1.74 -15.26 0.08
C GLN A 5 -2.94 -15.28 -0.87
N GLU A 6 -3.86 -16.21 -0.67
CA GLU A 6 -5.11 -16.32 -1.43
C GLU A 6 -5.95 -15.03 -1.30
N VAL A 7 -6.17 -14.56 -0.08
CA VAL A 7 -6.90 -13.31 0.18
C VAL A 7 -6.23 -12.11 -0.50
N ARG A 8 -4.90 -11.99 -0.45
CA ARG A 8 -4.20 -10.89 -1.11
C ARG A 8 -4.32 -10.96 -2.64
N ASP A 9 -4.28 -12.15 -3.21
CA ASP A 9 -4.38 -12.36 -4.65
C ASP A 9 -5.80 -12.06 -5.15
N GLU A 10 -6.84 -12.46 -4.40
CA GLU A 10 -8.23 -12.08 -4.67
C GLU A 10 -8.45 -10.56 -4.57
N LEU A 11 -7.95 -9.91 -3.52
CA LEU A 11 -8.05 -8.46 -3.38
C LEU A 11 -7.28 -7.70 -4.48
N ALA A 12 -6.17 -8.27 -4.96
CA ALA A 12 -5.44 -7.71 -6.09
C ALA A 12 -6.21 -7.83 -7.42
N ALA A 13 -7.13 -8.77 -7.55
CA ALA A 13 -8.00 -8.88 -8.72
C ALA A 13 -9.09 -7.80 -8.75
N VAL A 14 -9.44 -7.20 -7.61
CA VAL A 14 -10.45 -6.12 -7.56
C VAL A 14 -9.90 -4.81 -8.14
N GLU A 15 -10.53 -4.34 -9.20
CA GLU A 15 -10.15 -3.10 -9.88
C GLU A 15 -10.96 -1.88 -9.39
N PRO A 16 -10.31 -0.86 -8.80
CA PRO A 16 -10.99 0.39 -8.45
C PRO A 16 -11.41 1.18 -9.71
N SER A 17 -12.71 1.29 -9.92
CA SER A 17 -13.31 2.04 -11.03
C SER A 17 -13.19 3.56 -10.89
N ARG A 18 -13.31 4.08 -9.66
CA ARG A 18 -13.26 5.52 -9.37
C ARG A 18 -11.83 5.99 -9.12
N GLN A 19 -11.53 7.22 -9.55
CA GLN A 19 -10.22 7.85 -9.32
C GLN A 19 -9.90 8.00 -7.82
N CYS A 20 -10.89 8.32 -6.99
CA CYS A 20 -10.71 8.43 -5.54
C CYS A 20 -10.33 7.09 -4.90
N ASP A 21 -10.90 5.98 -5.37
CA ASP A 21 -10.60 4.63 -4.86
C ASP A 21 -9.21 4.16 -5.31
N ARG A 22 -8.80 4.48 -6.56
CA ARG A 22 -7.43 4.26 -7.04
C ARG A 22 -6.40 4.96 -6.14
N LEU A 23 -6.65 6.22 -5.83
CA LEU A 23 -5.77 7.04 -5.00
C LEU A 23 -5.70 6.52 -3.56
N ALA A 24 -6.85 6.16 -2.99
CA ALA A 24 -6.94 5.59 -1.65
C ALA A 24 -6.24 4.24 -1.53
N GLN A 25 -6.37 3.37 -2.54
CA GLN A 25 -5.69 2.07 -2.56
C GLN A 25 -4.17 2.22 -2.66
N LEU A 26 -3.67 3.13 -3.49
CA LEU A 26 -2.24 3.48 -3.52
C LEU A 26 -1.75 3.97 -2.15
N SER A 27 -2.52 4.85 -1.50
CA SER A 27 -2.21 5.36 -0.17
C SER A 27 -2.06 4.23 0.86
N GLY A 28 -3.02 3.30 0.92
CA GLY A 28 -2.98 2.16 1.83
C GLY A 28 -1.79 1.22 1.58
N LEU A 29 -1.45 0.97 0.31
CA LEU A 29 -0.27 0.18 -0.07
C LEU A 29 1.02 0.83 0.43
N PHE A 30 1.20 2.13 0.19
CA PHE A 30 2.43 2.84 0.60
C PHE A 30 2.56 2.99 2.12
N HIS A 31 1.47 3.22 2.86
CA HIS A 31 1.56 3.32 4.32
C HIS A 31 1.92 1.99 5.00
N THR A 32 1.63 0.85 4.37
CA THR A 32 1.86 -0.47 4.97
C THR A 32 3.10 -1.18 4.42
N ALA A 33 3.35 -1.07 3.12
CA ALA A 33 4.44 -1.75 2.41
C ALA A 33 5.47 -0.79 1.81
N GLY A 34 5.25 0.52 1.90
CA GLY A 34 6.13 1.53 1.33
C GLY A 34 7.38 1.77 2.14
N ARG A 35 8.44 2.15 1.43
CA ARG A 35 9.73 2.60 1.95
C ARG A 35 10.17 3.80 1.13
N ILE A 36 10.74 4.78 1.82
CA ILE A 36 11.28 5.99 1.22
C ILE A 36 12.80 5.95 1.36
N HIS A 37 13.49 6.27 0.27
CA HIS A 37 14.94 6.37 0.18
C HIS A 37 15.33 7.81 -0.05
N LEU A 38 16.18 8.36 0.81
CA LEU A 38 16.77 9.69 0.64
C LEU A 38 18.11 9.51 -0.08
N LEU A 39 18.19 9.95 -1.34
CA LEU A 39 19.35 9.73 -2.20
C LEU A 39 20.37 10.89 -2.13
N GLY A 40 20.09 11.91 -1.32
CA GLY A 40 20.88 13.14 -1.25
C GLY A 40 20.46 14.15 -2.32
N ARG A 41 20.94 15.40 -2.21
CA ARG A 41 20.62 16.52 -3.14
C ARG A 41 19.11 16.78 -3.35
N GLY A 42 18.28 16.38 -2.38
CA GLY A 42 16.82 16.50 -2.47
C GLY A 42 16.14 15.40 -3.30
N GLU A 43 16.89 14.42 -3.80
CA GLU A 43 16.33 13.29 -4.54
C GLU A 43 15.75 12.24 -3.58
N VAL A 44 14.54 11.79 -3.91
CA VAL A 44 13.81 10.80 -3.14
C VAL A 44 13.33 9.70 -4.08
N ALA A 45 13.62 8.45 -3.75
CA ALA A 45 13.00 7.31 -4.42
C ALA A 45 12.11 6.56 -3.45
N VAL A 46 11.09 5.86 -3.95
CA VAL A 46 10.24 5.03 -3.10
C VAL A 46 10.13 3.63 -3.66
N HIS A 47 9.84 2.66 -2.80
CA HIS A 47 9.44 1.35 -3.26
C HIS A 47 8.37 0.73 -2.36
N LEU A 48 7.60 -0.20 -2.93
CA LEU A 48 6.78 -1.13 -2.18
C LEU A 48 7.51 -2.47 -2.07
N ASP A 49 7.51 -3.07 -0.88
CA ASP A 49 7.99 -4.43 -0.64
C ASP A 49 6.81 -5.37 -0.38
N LEU A 50 6.54 -6.28 -1.31
CA LEU A 50 5.30 -7.05 -1.38
C LEU A 50 5.57 -8.55 -1.38
N ALA A 51 4.67 -9.32 -0.74
CA ALA A 51 4.75 -10.79 -0.70
C ALA A 51 4.10 -11.46 -1.92
N SER A 52 3.23 -10.73 -2.63
CA SER A 52 2.41 -11.26 -3.72
C SER A 52 2.80 -10.61 -5.04
N ALA A 53 2.97 -11.46 -6.06
CA ALA A 53 3.16 -11.02 -7.45
C ALA A 53 1.90 -10.32 -7.99
N ALA A 54 0.69 -10.77 -7.59
CA ALA A 54 -0.57 -10.17 -8.02
C ALA A 54 -0.71 -8.76 -7.45
N VAL A 55 -0.37 -8.57 -6.18
CA VAL A 55 -0.36 -7.24 -5.54
C VAL A 55 0.66 -6.32 -6.21
N ALA A 56 1.87 -6.81 -6.54
CA ALA A 56 2.89 -6.03 -7.24
C ALA A 56 2.41 -5.57 -8.62
N ARG A 57 1.78 -6.45 -9.39
CA ARG A 57 1.18 -6.11 -10.69
C ARG A 57 0.03 -5.10 -10.57
N ARG A 58 -0.83 -5.25 -9.55
CA ARG A 58 -1.93 -4.29 -9.31
C ARG A 58 -1.37 -2.90 -8.97
N ALA A 59 -0.39 -2.82 -8.08
CA ALA A 59 0.25 -1.55 -7.73
C ALA A 59 0.95 -0.90 -8.95
N PHE A 60 1.65 -1.70 -9.76
CA PHE A 60 2.25 -1.24 -11.02
C PHE A 60 1.21 -0.69 -11.99
N ALA A 61 0.10 -1.40 -12.20
CA ALA A 61 -0.99 -0.95 -13.06
C ALA A 61 -1.62 0.36 -12.56
N LEU A 62 -1.84 0.49 -11.25
CA LEU A 62 -2.34 1.72 -10.65
C LEU A 62 -1.41 2.91 -10.89
N LEU A 63 -0.11 2.74 -10.64
CA LEU A 63 0.89 3.79 -10.89
C LEU A 63 0.93 4.18 -12.38
N ARG A 64 0.85 3.20 -13.29
CA ARG A 64 0.82 3.44 -14.73
C ARG A 64 -0.40 4.25 -15.17
N LEU A 65 -1.58 4.06 -14.56
CA LEU A 65 -2.76 4.88 -14.81
C LEU A 65 -2.55 6.37 -14.45
N TYR A 66 -1.65 6.65 -13.51
CA TYR A 66 -1.27 8.02 -13.17
C TYR A 66 -0.07 8.54 -13.98
N GLY A 67 0.45 7.76 -14.94
CA GLY A 67 1.64 8.13 -15.72
C GLY A 67 2.94 8.05 -14.93
N VAL A 68 2.97 7.25 -13.86
CA VAL A 68 4.18 7.05 -13.04
C VAL A 68 4.97 5.86 -13.57
N ARG A 69 6.24 6.11 -13.94
CA ARG A 69 7.19 5.05 -14.29
C ARG A 69 7.60 4.28 -13.04
N SER A 70 7.61 2.95 -13.15
CA SER A 70 7.97 2.07 -12.05
C SER A 70 8.53 0.74 -12.59
N GLN A 71 9.25 0.00 -11.76
CA GLN A 71 9.89 -1.27 -12.13
C GLN A 71 9.64 -2.32 -11.05
N ILE A 72 9.20 -3.52 -11.45
CA ILE A 72 9.09 -4.66 -10.54
C ILE A 72 10.41 -5.45 -10.56
N ARG A 73 10.98 -5.68 -9.39
CA ARG A 73 12.15 -6.54 -9.17
C ARG A 73 11.73 -7.71 -8.28
N THR A 74 12.24 -8.89 -8.58
CA THR A 74 12.00 -10.09 -7.77
C THR A 74 13.28 -10.45 -7.04
N TYR A 75 13.18 -10.72 -5.73
CA TYR A 75 14.32 -11.16 -4.94
C TYR A 75 13.89 -12.22 -3.92
N ARG A 76 14.82 -13.05 -3.46
CA ARG A 76 14.58 -13.98 -2.35
C ARG A 76 15.01 -13.32 -1.06
N ARG A 77 14.13 -13.31 -0.06
CA ARG A 77 14.45 -12.73 1.24
C ARG A 77 15.52 -13.60 1.94
N HIS A 78 16.64 -13.00 2.34
CA HIS A 78 17.68 -13.66 3.12
C HIS A 78 17.30 -13.75 4.61
N ALA A 79 16.19 -14.43 4.89
CA ALA A 79 15.68 -14.72 6.23
C ALA A 79 15.15 -16.16 6.27
N PHE A 80 14.75 -16.63 7.45
CA PHE A 80 14.03 -17.90 7.58
C PHE A 80 12.81 -17.92 6.64
N GLY A 81 12.65 -19.03 5.90
CA GLY A 81 11.60 -19.23 4.90
C GLY A 81 11.98 -18.90 3.44
N ARG A 82 13.07 -18.14 3.19
CA ARG A 82 13.58 -17.80 1.84
C ARG A 82 12.49 -17.37 0.84
N GLU A 83 11.47 -16.69 1.33
CA GLU A 83 10.29 -16.34 0.55
C GLU A 83 10.64 -15.43 -0.62
N THR A 84 9.99 -15.65 -1.76
CA THR A 84 10.05 -14.74 -2.91
C THR A 84 9.33 -13.44 -2.56
N ARG A 85 10.01 -12.31 -2.77
CA ARG A 85 9.49 -10.96 -2.54
C ARG A 85 9.54 -10.17 -3.84
N PHE A 86 8.61 -9.22 -3.94
CA PHE A 86 8.48 -8.34 -5.10
C PHE A 86 8.67 -6.91 -4.65
N GLN A 87 9.69 -6.27 -5.18
CA GLN A 87 9.96 -4.85 -4.95
C GLN A 87 9.46 -4.06 -6.15
N LEU A 88 8.47 -3.19 -5.94
CA LEU A 88 8.05 -2.22 -6.96
C LEU A 88 8.75 -0.89 -6.69
N HIS A 89 9.75 -0.58 -7.51
CA HIS A 89 10.55 0.64 -7.40
C HIS A 89 9.91 1.77 -8.21
N VAL A 90 9.89 2.97 -7.63
CA VAL A 90 9.40 4.20 -8.23
C VAL A 90 10.47 5.27 -8.08
N GLU A 91 10.92 5.79 -9.21
CA GLU A 91 11.92 6.86 -9.25
C GLU A 91 11.31 8.19 -8.81
N GLY A 92 12.15 9.08 -8.29
CA GLY A 92 11.79 10.39 -7.74
C GLY A 92 11.37 11.45 -8.75
N GLU A 93 10.78 11.05 -9.87
CA GLU A 93 10.37 11.98 -10.92
C GLU A 93 9.21 12.87 -10.46
N SER A 94 9.13 14.09 -11.00
CA SER A 94 8.12 15.09 -10.62
C SER A 94 6.70 14.53 -10.61
N ARG A 95 6.34 13.71 -11.61
CA ARG A 95 5.02 13.07 -11.70
C ARG A 95 4.78 12.05 -10.59
N ALA A 96 5.80 11.26 -10.24
CA ALA A 96 5.72 10.28 -9.16
C ALA A 96 5.52 10.99 -7.82
N LEU A 97 6.32 12.02 -7.54
CA LEU A 97 6.22 12.80 -6.31
C LEU A 97 4.86 13.50 -6.18
N GLN A 98 4.33 14.04 -7.27
CA GLN A 98 2.97 14.59 -7.30
C GLN A 98 1.92 13.55 -6.90
N VAL A 99 1.96 12.35 -7.49
CA VAL A 99 0.99 11.28 -7.19
C VAL A 99 1.12 10.80 -5.75
N LEU A 100 2.35 10.68 -5.23
CA LEU A 100 2.59 10.33 -3.82
C LEU A 100 2.05 11.40 -2.86
N TYR A 101 2.19 12.68 -3.20
CA TYR A 101 1.60 13.78 -2.44
C TYR A 101 0.07 13.76 -2.49
N GLU A 102 -0.52 13.57 -3.68
CA GLU A 102 -1.96 13.46 -3.86
C GLU A 102 -2.54 12.30 -3.05
N ALA A 103 -1.87 11.14 -3.08
CA ALA A 103 -2.18 9.93 -2.32
C ALA A 103 -1.93 10.08 -0.81
N GLY A 104 -1.32 11.19 -0.37
CA GLY A 104 -1.06 11.44 1.03
C GLY A 104 0.00 10.53 1.63
N VAL A 105 0.95 10.07 0.81
CA VAL A 105 2.11 9.26 1.23
C VAL A 105 3.23 10.17 1.73
N VAL A 106 3.41 11.31 1.07
CA VAL A 106 4.40 12.33 1.44
C VAL A 106 3.75 13.70 1.58
N ASN A 107 4.39 14.59 2.35
CA ASN A 107 4.01 15.99 2.44
C ASN A 107 4.74 16.84 1.37
N VAL A 108 4.51 18.16 1.38
CA VAL A 108 5.12 19.12 0.45
C VAL A 108 6.66 19.18 0.54
N ARG A 109 7.25 18.70 1.65
CA ARG A 109 8.70 18.58 1.85
C ARG A 109 9.22 17.18 1.51
N LEU A 110 8.43 16.37 0.82
CA LEU A 110 8.71 14.97 0.46
C LEU A 110 8.95 14.04 1.67
N ALA A 111 8.56 14.46 2.88
CA ALA A 111 8.67 13.62 4.07
C ALA A 111 7.45 12.69 4.19
N PRO A 112 7.62 11.44 4.67
CA PRO A 112 6.54 10.48 4.82
C PRO A 112 5.46 10.98 5.78
N LEU A 113 4.21 10.70 5.46
CA LEU A 113 3.07 10.92 6.34
C LEU A 113 2.72 9.62 7.05
N ALA A 114 2.43 9.69 8.35
CA ALA A 114 1.97 8.53 9.13
C ALA A 114 0.51 8.16 8.80
N ARG A 115 -0.26 9.15 8.33
CA ARG A 115 -1.66 9.00 7.92
C ARG A 115 -1.95 9.92 6.73
N PRO A 116 -2.84 9.52 5.82
CA PRO A 116 -3.22 10.37 4.72
C PRO A 116 -4.07 11.56 5.19
N PRO A 117 -4.13 12.63 4.38
CA PRO A 117 -5.11 13.69 4.56
C PRO A 117 -6.55 13.17 4.45
N LYS A 118 -7.50 13.81 5.16
CA LYS A 118 -8.91 13.37 5.21
C LYS A 118 -9.55 13.13 3.83
N ARG A 119 -9.15 13.90 2.81
CA ARG A 119 -9.65 13.77 1.42
C ARG A 119 -9.44 12.37 0.82
N VAL A 120 -8.40 11.64 1.23
CA VAL A 120 -8.05 10.32 0.69
C VAL A 120 -8.99 9.24 1.23
N VAL A 121 -9.60 9.45 2.39
CA VAL A 121 -10.51 8.51 3.08
C VAL A 121 -11.88 9.15 3.36
N ALA A 122 -12.28 10.13 2.55
CA ALA A 122 -13.45 10.96 2.80
C ALA A 122 -14.78 10.20 2.69
N ARG A 123 -14.87 9.22 1.77
CA ARG A 123 -16.09 8.46 1.46
C ARG A 123 -15.90 7.00 1.88
N SER A 124 -17.00 6.28 2.09
CA SER A 124 -16.94 4.84 2.41
C SER A 124 -16.16 4.05 1.35
N CYS A 125 -16.42 4.27 0.05
CA CYS A 125 -15.67 3.60 -1.02
C CYS A 125 -14.15 3.85 -0.94
N CYS A 126 -13.72 5.06 -0.55
CA CYS A 126 -12.32 5.39 -0.38
C CYS A 126 -11.72 4.70 0.86
N ARG A 127 -12.47 4.61 1.97
CA ARG A 127 -12.06 3.87 3.17
C ARG A 127 -11.90 2.38 2.88
N SER A 128 -12.87 1.77 2.19
CA SER A 128 -12.76 0.36 1.78
C SER A 128 -11.57 0.14 0.84
N ALA A 129 -11.32 1.05 -0.11
CA ALA A 129 -10.17 0.97 -1.01
C ALA A 129 -8.82 1.16 -0.29
N TYR A 130 -8.76 2.07 0.69
CA TYR A 130 -7.59 2.26 1.55
C TYR A 130 -7.28 1.00 2.37
N LEU A 131 -8.30 0.43 3.04
CA LEU A 131 -8.15 -0.81 3.81
C LEU A 131 -7.74 -1.98 2.93
N ARG A 132 -8.31 -2.09 1.71
CA ARG A 132 -7.88 -3.07 0.71
C ARG A 132 -6.40 -2.91 0.38
N GLY A 133 -5.93 -1.70 0.12
CA GLY A 133 -4.51 -1.41 -0.11
C GLY A 133 -3.62 -1.80 1.08
N ALA A 134 -4.05 -1.49 2.29
CA ALA A 134 -3.33 -1.83 3.53
C ALA A 134 -3.22 -3.36 3.74
N LEU A 135 -4.31 -4.09 3.51
CA LEU A 135 -4.36 -5.55 3.63
C LEU A 135 -3.49 -6.24 2.56
N MET A 136 -3.55 -5.76 1.32
CA MET A 136 -2.69 -6.22 0.24
C MET A 136 -1.20 -6.01 0.53
N GLY A 137 -0.85 -4.86 1.14
CA GLY A 137 0.54 -4.50 1.42
C GLY A 137 1.16 -5.30 2.56
N ALA A 138 0.48 -5.37 3.72
CA ALA A 138 1.10 -5.95 4.92
C ALA A 138 0.16 -6.77 5.82
N GLY A 139 -1.10 -6.99 5.44
CA GLY A 139 -2.05 -7.70 6.29
C GLY A 139 -1.98 -9.22 6.19
N SER A 140 -2.35 -9.92 7.26
CA SER A 140 -2.38 -11.38 7.35
C SER A 140 -3.74 -11.86 7.85
N VAL A 141 -4.15 -13.01 7.35
CA VAL A 141 -5.42 -13.67 7.67
C VAL A 141 -5.15 -15.12 8.07
N SER A 142 -5.75 -15.55 9.18
CA SER A 142 -5.78 -16.92 9.67
C SER A 142 -7.11 -17.60 9.36
N GLY A 143 -7.06 -18.92 9.14
CA GLY A 143 -8.12 -19.72 8.53
C GLY A 143 -9.47 -19.79 9.27
N PRO A 144 -10.46 -20.49 8.68
CA PRO A 144 -11.87 -20.42 9.09
C PRO A 144 -12.15 -20.85 10.53
N ALA A 145 -11.33 -21.74 11.11
CA ALA A 145 -11.47 -22.21 12.49
C ALA A 145 -11.13 -21.12 13.54
N ARG A 146 -10.21 -20.21 13.20
CA ARG A 146 -9.83 -19.06 14.03
C ARG A 146 -9.66 -17.85 13.13
N ARG A 147 -10.79 -17.26 12.76
CA ARG A 147 -10.84 -16.06 11.91
C ARG A 147 -10.13 -14.92 12.63
N HIS A 148 -8.95 -14.60 12.16
CA HIS A 148 -8.13 -13.52 12.70
C HIS A 148 -7.50 -12.77 11.54
N LEU A 149 -7.57 -11.44 11.61
CA LEU A 149 -6.98 -10.54 10.64
C LEU A 149 -6.07 -9.57 11.36
N GLU A 150 -4.86 -9.41 10.85
CA GLU A 150 -3.88 -8.46 11.36
C GLU A 150 -3.49 -7.47 10.26
N LEU A 151 -3.29 -6.21 10.64
CA LEU A 151 -2.72 -5.17 9.79
C LEU A 151 -1.49 -4.58 10.47
N ARG A 152 -0.34 -4.63 9.80
CA ARG A 152 0.90 -4.03 10.29
C ARG A 152 0.98 -2.56 9.86
N ALA A 153 1.47 -1.73 10.77
CA ALA A 153 1.74 -0.31 10.53
C ALA A 153 3.15 0.05 10.98
N ALA A 154 3.76 1.06 10.35
CA ALA A 154 5.11 1.51 10.67
C ALA A 154 5.20 2.37 11.95
N SER A 155 4.07 2.87 12.45
CA SER A 155 4.01 3.73 13.64
C SER A 155 2.70 3.54 14.40
N ARG A 156 2.70 3.96 15.67
CA ARG A 156 1.50 3.97 16.52
C ARG A 156 0.38 4.86 15.94
N GLU A 157 0.74 6.01 15.36
CA GLU A 157 -0.22 6.90 14.71
C GLU A 157 -0.87 6.23 13.49
N GLY A 158 -0.07 5.56 12.64
CA GLY A 158 -0.59 4.82 11.49
C GLY A 158 -1.50 3.65 11.90
N ALA A 159 -1.15 2.95 12.99
CA ALA A 159 -1.98 1.88 13.55
C ALA A 159 -3.33 2.42 14.07
N ALA A 160 -3.31 3.51 14.84
CA ALA A 160 -4.52 4.16 15.34
C ALA A 160 -5.41 4.67 14.18
N PHE A 161 -4.79 5.20 13.12
CA PHE A 161 -5.50 5.61 11.93
C PHE A 161 -6.18 4.43 11.21
N LEU A 162 -5.47 3.32 11.00
CA LEU A 162 -6.06 2.10 10.41
C LEU A 162 -7.25 1.61 11.24
N ALA A 163 -7.13 1.57 12.56
CA ALA A 163 -8.22 1.19 13.46
C ALA A 163 -9.43 2.12 13.32
N ALA A 164 -9.21 3.44 13.25
CA ALA A 164 -10.28 4.42 13.07
C ALA A 164 -10.99 4.27 11.71
N VAL A 165 -10.23 4.02 10.62
CA VAL A 165 -10.80 3.79 9.29
C VAL A 165 -11.61 2.48 9.26
N ALA A 166 -11.12 1.42 9.90
CA ALA A 166 -11.81 0.14 10.01
C ALA A 166 -13.11 0.28 10.82
N ALA A 167 -13.07 0.95 11.98
CA ALA A 167 -14.24 1.21 12.81
C ALA A 167 -15.32 2.02 12.07
N ALA A 168 -14.92 3.00 11.24
CA ALA A 168 -15.84 3.77 10.42
C ALA A 168 -16.56 2.95 9.33
N GLU A 169 -16.04 1.77 8.98
CA GLU A 169 -16.67 0.80 8.07
C GLU A 169 -17.32 -0.38 8.82
N GLY A 170 -17.49 -0.26 10.14
CA GLY A 170 -18.16 -1.27 10.96
C GLY A 170 -17.31 -2.49 11.32
N LEU A 171 -16.00 -2.47 11.05
CA LEU A 171 -15.07 -3.51 11.48
C LEU A 171 -14.65 -3.22 12.92
N ARG A 172 -14.85 -4.20 13.83
CA ARG A 172 -14.48 -4.12 15.25
C ARG A 172 -13.37 -5.11 15.56
#